data_AF-A0A7R9YUR3-F1
#
_entry.id   AF-A0A7R9YUR3-F1
#
_cell.length_a   1.000
_cell.length_b   1.000
_cell.length_c   1.000
_cell.angle_alpha   90.00
_cell.angle_beta   90.00
_cell.angle_gamma   90.00
#
_symmetry.space_group_name_H-M   'P 1'
#
loop_
_entity.id
_entity.type
_entity.pdbx_description
1 polymer ?
#
loop_
_entity_poly.entity_id
_entity_poly.type
_entity_poly.pdbx_seq_one_letter_code
_entity_poly.pdbx_strand_id
1 'polypeptide(L)'
;PRSPPAVQTSSAAQILQLSRPPSLPPIYEMARPELKLAGMRIDPELFARSKMSYHLDMAIVDAQQVVPAPPDAVHPLFGYPSGSWINYVSWSPDSRRVAFTVRSPGGPGDPPRVPHELWVADA
;
A
#
# COMPACT_ATOMS: atom_id res chain seq x y z
N PRO A 1 -4.86 19.20 -4.42
CA PRO A 1 -4.57 18.31 -5.57
C PRO A 1 -4.23 16.89 -5.10
N ARG A 2 -4.93 15.86 -5.61
CA ARG A 2 -4.62 14.45 -5.30
C ARG A 2 -3.26 14.12 -5.94
N SER A 3 -2.35 13.51 -5.19
CA SER A 3 -1.05 13.11 -5.74
C SER A 3 -1.25 12.08 -6.85
N PRO A 4 -0.44 12.12 -7.94
CA PRO A 4 -0.49 11.09 -8.96
C PRO A 4 -0.28 9.71 -8.34
N PRO A 5 -1.00 8.66 -8.79
CA PRO A 5 -0.79 7.31 -8.27
C PRO A 5 0.64 6.83 -8.54
N ALA A 6 1.11 5.88 -7.73
CA ALA A 6 2.28 5.10 -8.12
C ALA A 6 1.87 4.01 -9.13
N VAL A 7 2.80 3.62 -9.98
CA VAL A 7 2.58 2.67 -11.06
C VAL A 7 3.68 1.61 -11.00
N GLN A 8 3.29 0.33 -11.10
CA GLN A 8 4.21 -0.77 -11.39
C GLN A 8 3.73 -1.52 -12.63
N THR A 9 4.61 -1.74 -13.60
CA THR A 9 4.29 -2.49 -14.82
C THR A 9 4.64 -3.97 -14.65
N SER A 10 3.76 -4.86 -15.10
CA SER A 10 4.03 -6.29 -15.21
C SER A 10 4.72 -6.63 -16.55
N SER A 11 5.15 -7.88 -16.73
CA SER A 11 5.69 -8.37 -18.01
C SER A 11 4.60 -8.67 -19.05
N ALA A 12 3.33 -8.77 -18.62
CA ALA A 12 2.18 -9.11 -19.46
C ALA A 12 1.35 -7.89 -19.89
N ALA A 13 1.96 -6.71 -19.99
CA ALA A 13 1.29 -5.45 -20.35
C ALA A 13 0.12 -5.08 -19.41
N GLN A 14 0.27 -5.36 -18.12
CA GLN A 14 -0.63 -4.86 -17.08
C GLN A 14 0.09 -3.81 -16.23
N ILE A 15 -0.69 -2.90 -15.68
CA ILE A 15 -0.23 -1.88 -14.75
C ILE A 15 -0.94 -2.08 -13.42
N LEU A 16 -0.17 -2.05 -12.33
CA LEU A 16 -0.70 -1.88 -10.99
C LEU A 16 -0.74 -0.39 -10.65
N GLN A 17 -1.95 0.16 -10.57
CA GLN A 17 -2.23 1.52 -10.14
C GLN A 17 -2.40 1.55 -8.62
N LEU A 18 -1.54 2.32 -7.95
CA LEU A 18 -1.45 2.38 -6.49
C LEU A 18 -1.80 3.78 -6.00
N SER A 19 -2.93 3.93 -5.30
CA SER A 19 -3.30 5.24 -4.76
C SER A 19 -2.34 5.67 -3.66
N ARG A 20 -1.92 6.93 -3.72
CA ARG A 20 -1.05 7.52 -2.71
C ARG A 20 -1.86 8.17 -1.59
N PRO A 21 -1.38 8.10 -0.34
CA PRO A 21 -1.94 8.88 0.75
C PRO A 21 -1.75 10.38 0.52
N PRO A 22 -2.44 11.23 1.31
CA PRO A 22 -2.16 12.66 1.34
C PRO A 22 -0.68 12.93 1.62
N SER A 23 -0.19 14.09 1.15
CA SER A 23 1.21 14.50 1.30
C SER A 23 1.64 14.67 2.76
N LEU A 24 0.69 14.93 3.66
CA LEU A 24 0.89 15.02 5.09
C LEU A 24 0.17 13.84 5.77
N PRO A 25 0.92 13.00 6.51
CA PRO A 25 0.31 11.96 7.33
C PRO A 25 -0.62 12.56 8.39
N PRO A 26 -1.62 11.78 8.87
CA PRO A 26 -2.44 12.18 10.00
C PRO A 26 -1.60 12.44 11.26
N ILE A 27 -2.09 13.31 12.15
CA ILE A 27 -1.39 13.67 13.40
C ILE A 27 -1.13 12.43 14.26
N TYR A 28 -2.08 11.49 14.35
CA TYR A 28 -1.91 10.27 15.14
C TYR A 28 -0.76 9.39 14.62
N GLU A 29 -0.48 9.43 13.32
CA GLU A 29 0.65 8.70 12.72
C GLU A 29 1.96 9.43 13.03
N MET A 30 1.96 10.76 12.95
CA MET A 30 3.15 11.57 13.25
C MET A 30 3.54 11.52 14.74
N ALA A 31 2.56 11.33 15.63
CA ALA A 31 2.76 11.27 17.06
C ALA A 31 3.14 9.88 17.59
N ARG A 32 3.31 8.88 16.70
CA ARG A 32 3.65 7.51 17.10
C ARG A 32 4.98 7.45 17.87
N PRO A 33 5.09 6.62 18.91
CA PRO A 33 6.37 6.33 19.56
C PRO A 33 7.38 5.73 18.58
N GLU A 34 8.64 6.16 18.67
CA GLU A 34 9.73 5.62 17.86
C GLU A 34 10.87 5.14 18.77
N LEU A 35 11.38 3.93 18.53
CA LEU A 35 12.62 3.44 19.13
C LEU A 35 13.81 3.86 18.27
N LYS A 36 14.83 4.45 18.90
CA LYS A 36 16.07 4.88 18.22
C LYS A 36 17.18 3.89 18.52
N LEU A 37 17.43 2.95 17.61
CA LEU A 37 18.39 1.85 17.78
C LEU A 37 19.41 1.86 16.64
N ALA A 38 20.70 1.95 16.96
CA ALA A 38 21.79 1.95 15.98
C ALA A 38 21.59 2.95 14.81
N GLY A 39 21.06 4.14 15.11
CA GLY A 39 20.77 5.17 14.10
C GLY A 39 19.48 4.95 13.30
N MET A 40 18.77 3.83 13.50
CA MET A 40 17.47 3.56 12.92
C MET A 40 16.34 4.05 13.82
N ARG A 41 15.21 4.41 13.20
CA ARG A 41 13.93 4.71 13.89
C ARG A 41 12.97 3.56 13.61
N ILE A 42 12.56 2.86 14.65
CA ILE A 42 11.75 1.65 14.59
C ILE A 42 10.39 1.93 15.23
N ASP A 43 9.33 1.55 14.54
CA ASP A 43 7.99 1.43 15.10
C ASP A 43 7.94 0.15 15.95
N PRO A 44 7.76 0.25 17.28
CA PRO A 44 7.77 -0.91 18.17
C PRO A 44 6.55 -1.83 18.00
N GLU A 45 5.45 -1.34 17.42
CA GLU A 45 4.25 -2.14 17.17
C GLU A 45 4.37 -2.92 15.84
N LEU A 46 5.04 -2.33 14.84
CA LEU A 46 5.24 -2.96 13.52
C LEU A 46 6.53 -3.76 13.40
N PHE A 47 7.48 -3.59 14.31
CA PHE A 47 8.86 -4.09 14.19
C PHE A 47 9.53 -3.70 12.85
N ALA A 48 9.22 -2.50 12.37
CA ALA A 48 9.64 -1.99 11.07
C ALA A 48 10.09 -0.53 11.19
N ARG A 49 10.53 0.09 10.08
CA ARG A 49 10.91 1.51 10.08
C ARG A 49 9.72 2.38 10.47
N SER A 50 9.92 3.39 11.34
CA SER A 50 8.84 4.27 11.82
C SER A 50 8.12 5.04 10.71
N LYS A 51 8.80 5.32 9.61
CA LYS A 51 8.23 6.01 8.45
C LYS A 51 8.39 5.16 7.21
N MET A 52 7.28 4.60 6.76
CA MET A 52 7.18 3.82 5.53
C MET A 52 6.18 4.50 4.60
N SER A 53 6.51 4.56 3.30
CA SER A 53 5.50 4.85 2.28
C SER A 53 4.43 3.76 2.31
N TYR A 54 3.19 4.12 2.04
CA TYR A 54 2.08 3.18 1.95
C TYR A 54 1.14 3.60 0.82
N HIS A 55 0.26 2.68 0.44
CA HIS A 55 -0.83 2.92 -0.50
C HIS A 55 -2.17 2.72 0.21
N LEU A 56 -3.20 3.41 -0.27
CA LEU A 56 -4.55 3.31 0.29
C LEU A 56 -5.39 2.23 -0.39
N ASP A 57 -5.14 2.03 -1.69
CA ASP A 57 -5.83 1.08 -2.53
C ASP A 57 -4.94 0.71 -3.72
N MET A 58 -5.31 -0.37 -4.41
CA MET A 58 -4.64 -0.87 -5.60
C MET A 58 -5.65 -1.37 -6.63
N ALA A 59 -5.34 -1.17 -7.90
CA ALA A 59 -6.10 -1.76 -9.00
C ALA A 59 -5.18 -2.17 -10.14
N ILE A 60 -5.58 -3.21 -10.86
CA ILE A 60 -4.93 -3.64 -12.09
C ILE A 60 -5.61 -2.94 -13.26
N VAL A 61 -4.82 -2.41 -14.18
CA VAL A 61 -5.29 -1.72 -15.38
C VAL A 61 -4.50 -2.23 -16.59
N ASP A 62 -5.13 -2.23 -17.76
CA ASP A 62 -4.41 -2.55 -19.00
C ASP A 62 -3.35 -1.46 -19.30
N ALA A 63 -2.16 -1.87 -19.78
CA ALA A 63 -1.07 -0.93 -20.02
C ALA A 63 -1.32 0.09 -21.14
N GLN A 64 -2.35 -0.10 -21.97
CA GLN A 64 -2.79 0.89 -22.96
C GLN A 64 -3.57 2.05 -22.34
N GLN A 65 -4.03 1.91 -21.09
CA GLN A 65 -4.77 2.96 -20.40
C GLN A 65 -3.85 4.08 -19.91
N VAL A 66 -4.36 5.31 -19.93
CA VAL A 66 -3.71 6.44 -19.25
C VAL A 66 -4.01 6.34 -17.76
N VAL A 67 -2.97 6.41 -16.93
CA VAL A 67 -3.09 6.36 -15.47
C VAL A 67 -3.18 7.79 -14.91
N PRO A 68 -4.14 8.11 -14.00
CA PRO A 68 -5.15 7.23 -13.44
C PRO A 68 -6.22 6.82 -14.46
N ALA A 69 -6.46 5.51 -14.58
CA ALA A 69 -7.45 4.96 -15.49
C ALA A 69 -8.87 5.29 -15.01
N PRO A 70 -9.85 5.41 -15.94
CA PRO A 70 -11.23 5.67 -15.57
C PRO A 70 -11.83 4.49 -14.79
N PRO A 71 -12.88 4.71 -13.96
CA PRO A 71 -13.41 3.69 -13.05
C PRO A 71 -13.90 2.38 -13.70
N ASP A 72 -14.26 2.43 -14.98
CA ASP A 72 -14.69 1.29 -15.79
C ASP A 72 -13.52 0.51 -16.40
N ALA A 73 -12.31 1.07 -16.39
CA ALA A 73 -11.08 0.45 -16.90
C ALA A 73 -10.13 -0.04 -15.78
N VAL A 74 -10.57 0.00 -14.52
CA VAL A 74 -9.81 -0.52 -13.38
C VAL A 74 -10.39 -1.84 -12.88
N HIS A 75 -9.52 -2.78 -12.52
CA HIS A 75 -9.85 -3.99 -11.79
C HIS A 75 -9.34 -3.86 -10.34
N PRO A 76 -10.19 -3.43 -9.39
CA PRO A 76 -9.76 -3.22 -8.01
C PRO A 76 -9.37 -4.53 -7.34
N LEU A 77 -8.27 -4.52 -6.58
CA LEU A 77 -7.92 -5.64 -5.71
C LEU A 77 -8.64 -5.47 -4.36
N PHE A 78 -9.34 -6.52 -3.94
CA PHE A 78 -10.13 -6.57 -2.70
C PHE A 78 -9.84 -7.85 -1.90
N GLY A 79 -10.46 -7.99 -0.72
CA GLY A 79 -10.36 -9.17 0.14
C GLY A 79 -9.44 -9.01 1.35
N TYR A 80 -8.52 -8.03 1.34
CA TYR A 80 -7.80 -7.60 2.53
C TYR A 80 -8.69 -6.71 3.42
N PRO A 81 -8.37 -6.55 4.73
CA PRO A 81 -9.19 -5.78 5.65
C PRO A 81 -9.37 -4.33 5.18
N SER A 82 -10.62 -3.85 5.17
CA SER A 82 -10.96 -2.50 4.71
C SER A 82 -10.24 -1.43 5.53
N GLY A 83 -9.75 -0.38 4.86
CA GLY A 83 -9.01 0.72 5.53
C GLY A 83 -7.56 0.40 5.86
N SER A 84 -7.05 -0.78 5.47
CA SER A 84 -5.63 -1.11 5.64
C SER A 84 -4.73 -0.22 4.81
N TRP A 85 -3.52 0.01 5.32
CA TRP A 85 -2.41 0.57 4.58
C TRP A 85 -1.60 -0.53 3.91
N ILE A 86 -1.27 -0.33 2.64
CA ILE A 86 -0.67 -1.33 1.77
C ILE A 86 0.81 -1.01 1.50
N ASN A 87 1.67 -2.02 1.62
CA ASN A 87 3.12 -1.91 1.59
C ASN A 87 3.76 -3.05 0.81
N TYR A 88 5.00 -2.83 0.34
CA TYR A 88 5.85 -3.87 -0.27
C TYR A 88 5.16 -4.63 -1.41
N VAL A 89 4.54 -3.88 -2.30
CA VAL A 89 3.77 -4.45 -3.42
C VAL A 89 4.72 -4.93 -4.51
N SER A 90 4.53 -6.14 -5.02
CA SER A 90 5.29 -6.71 -6.12
C SER A 90 4.46 -7.64 -7.00
N TRP A 91 4.80 -7.67 -8.29
CA TRP A 91 4.29 -8.66 -9.24
C TRP A 91 5.02 -10.00 -9.11
N SER A 92 4.31 -11.10 -9.37
CA SER A 92 4.96 -12.37 -9.68
C SER A 92 5.68 -12.28 -11.03
N PRO A 93 6.76 -13.05 -11.26
CA PRO A 93 7.50 -13.00 -12.52
C PRO A 93 6.66 -13.32 -13.77
N ASP A 94 5.64 -14.16 -13.61
CA ASP A 94 4.69 -14.55 -14.65
C ASP A 94 3.49 -13.61 -14.79
N SER A 95 3.45 -12.51 -14.04
CA SER A 95 2.37 -11.51 -14.01
C SER A 95 0.99 -12.04 -13.62
N ARG A 96 0.89 -13.23 -13.03
CA ARG A 96 -0.41 -13.84 -12.65
C ARG A 96 -0.85 -13.49 -11.24
N ARG A 97 0.06 -12.97 -10.42
CA ARG A 97 -0.19 -12.68 -9.01
C ARG A 97 0.48 -11.38 -8.57
N VAL A 98 -0.10 -10.77 -7.55
CA VAL A 98 0.46 -9.63 -6.84
C VAL A 98 0.62 -10.02 -5.37
N ALA A 99 1.85 -9.91 -4.86
CA ALA A 99 2.14 -10.03 -3.44
C ALA A 99 2.24 -8.64 -2.81
N PHE A 100 1.69 -8.48 -1.62
CA PHE A 100 1.73 -7.23 -0.88
C PHE A 100 1.57 -7.50 0.61
N THR A 101 1.86 -6.50 1.42
CA THR A 101 1.57 -6.54 2.85
C THR A 101 0.55 -5.51 3.22
N VAL A 102 -0.25 -5.82 4.23
CA VAL A 102 -1.22 -4.88 4.80
C VAL A 102 -0.93 -4.65 6.27
N ARG A 103 -1.27 -3.47 6.76
CA ARG A 103 -1.28 -3.15 8.19
C ARG A 103 -2.42 -2.21 8.51
N SER A 104 -2.93 -2.27 9.75
CA SER A 104 -3.83 -1.23 10.24
C SER A 104 -3.08 0.10 10.44
N PRO A 105 -3.70 1.26 10.13
CA PRO A 105 -3.18 2.57 10.53
C PRO A 105 -3.11 2.72 12.06
N GLY A 106 -4.04 2.07 12.78
CA GLY A 106 -4.20 2.15 14.22
C GLY A 106 -4.67 3.51 14.74
N GLY A 107 -5.27 4.34 13.89
CA GLY A 107 -5.85 5.61 14.28
C GLY A 107 -7.15 5.44 15.09
N PRO A 108 -7.78 6.55 15.50
CA PRO A 108 -9.04 6.52 16.24
C PRO A 108 -10.14 5.76 15.47
N GLY A 109 -10.59 4.64 16.02
CA GLY A 109 -11.63 3.78 15.40
C GLY A 109 -11.09 2.71 14.46
N ASP A 110 -9.79 2.68 14.19
CA ASP A 110 -9.16 1.62 13.38
C ASP A 110 -8.88 0.36 14.24
N PRO A 111 -8.72 -0.81 13.61
CA PRO A 111 -8.17 -1.98 14.28
C PRO A 111 -6.79 -1.68 14.90
N PRO A 112 -6.35 -2.46 15.91
CA PRO A 112 -5.02 -2.29 16.49
C PRO A 112 -3.90 -2.34 15.43
N ARG A 113 -2.86 -1.54 15.64
CA ARG A 113 -1.65 -1.59 14.81
C ARG A 113 -0.89 -2.87 15.16
N VAL A 114 -0.73 -3.74 14.17
CA VAL A 114 -0.03 -5.02 14.29
C VAL A 114 1.00 -5.14 13.17
N PRO A 115 2.01 -6.01 13.32
CA PRO A 115 2.99 -6.25 12.25
C PRO A 115 2.32 -6.58 10.92
N HIS A 116 3.09 -6.34 9.85
CA HIS A 116 2.65 -6.56 8.48
C HIS A 116 2.16 -7.99 8.25
N GLU A 117 0.96 -8.12 7.68
CA GLU A 117 0.44 -9.40 7.20
C GLU A 117 0.68 -9.52 5.70
N LEU A 118 1.13 -10.70 5.25
CA LEU A 118 1.36 -10.99 3.84
C LEU A 118 0.07 -11.44 3.15
N TRP A 119 -0.19 -10.85 1.99
CA TRP A 119 -1.33 -11.16 1.12
C TRP A 119 -0.85 -11.44 -0.30
N VAL A 120 -1.59 -12.30 -0.99
CA VAL A 120 -1.40 -12.61 -2.40
C VAL A 120 -2.75 -12.56 -3.09
N ALA A 121 -2.84 -11.81 -4.17
CA ALA A 121 -4.01 -11.76 -5.05
C ALA A 121 -3.66 -12.32 -6.42
N ASP A 122 -4.62 -12.99 -7.05
CA ASP A 122 -4.53 -13.28 -8.48
C ASP A 122 -4.81 -11.99 -9.28
N ALA A 123 -4.14 -11.86 -10.42
CA ALA A 123 -4.13 -10.68 -11.28
C ALA A 123 -4.98 -10.84 -12.56
#